data_AF-A0A0N5BYH6-F1
#
_entry.id   AF-A0A0N5BYH6-F1
#
_cell.length_a   1.000
_cell.length_b   1.000
_cell.length_c   1.000
_cell.angle_alpha   90.00
_cell.angle_beta   90.00
_cell.angle_gamma   90.00
#
_symmetry.space_group_name_H-M   'P 1'
#
loop_
_entity.id
_entity.type
_entity.pdbx_description
1 polymer ?
#
loop_
_entity_poly.entity_id
_entity_poly.type
_entity_poly.pdbx_seq_one_letter_code
_entity_poly.pdbx_strand_id
1 'polypeptide(L)'
;MENVKIYLRMKLGNVKGNEIGKCQGKILDFGFYALRSLFLRKSINKNEKTMDFEGVKELIFERLKEEFKLLIDEKKVLFTNETTEHFLDKLNSMKFGKNYHDYDISNLELMEKCYKNFAFLTSHSNIHETLTNLEFQKNKSSKNHKLDEFSSCEDKFFYSDEMLSKYVFSNGWYNGETNTIYINSDALNEPSFSRDFPRSLNFGGLGHSIALLMLTPFGSHNYNRTFYIDNKNASKVAEESIKKITNKINCFVNEYGMQKGSITNRYINGSLTLAGNIAENGGLKIAHRTYMKWLQRNNYGDIEVPAFKDFTKEQLFFIGIGRNYCEYKSKDYIENQMKIDDHPPAEIRTNVALSNYKPFSDAFNCPLKSKMNPEGKCE
;
A
#
# COMPACT_ATOMS: atom_id res chain seq x y z
N MET A 1 -15.03 26.23 -1.84
CA MET A 1 -14.96 25.06 -0.92
C MET A 1 -15.38 25.39 0.52
N GLU A 2 -14.94 26.51 1.11
CA GLU A 2 -15.43 27.00 2.42
C GLU A 2 -16.96 27.08 2.46
N ASN A 3 -17.57 27.66 1.42
CA ASN A 3 -19.02 27.79 1.33
C ASN A 3 -19.78 26.45 1.31
N VAL A 4 -19.24 25.37 0.72
CA VAL A 4 -19.94 24.07 0.65
C VAL A 4 -19.85 23.32 1.98
N LYS A 5 -18.67 23.32 2.61
CA LYS A 5 -18.45 22.67 3.92
C LYS A 5 -19.15 23.44 5.06
N ILE A 6 -19.13 24.77 5.00
CA ILE A 6 -19.88 25.64 5.92
C ILE A 6 -21.38 25.43 5.73
N TYR A 7 -21.88 25.42 4.49
CA TYR A 7 -23.30 25.23 4.19
C TYR A 7 -23.84 23.87 4.65
N LEU A 8 -23.11 22.78 4.37
CA LEU A 8 -23.51 21.42 4.78
C LEU A 8 -23.43 21.22 6.31
N ARG A 9 -22.47 21.86 6.99
CA ARG A 9 -22.39 21.86 8.46
C ARG A 9 -23.48 22.72 9.11
N MET A 10 -23.82 23.88 8.54
CA MET A 10 -24.90 24.74 9.02
C MET A 10 -26.27 24.03 8.95
N LYS A 11 -26.51 23.20 7.93
CA LYS A 11 -27.75 22.43 7.82
C LYS A 11 -27.89 21.26 8.82
N LEU A 12 -26.80 20.84 9.47
CA LEU A 12 -26.82 19.78 10.50
C LEU A 12 -27.29 20.28 11.88
N GLY A 13 -27.35 21.60 12.10
CA GLY A 13 -27.71 22.18 13.40
C GLY A 13 -29.13 21.82 13.91
N ASN A 14 -30.01 21.35 13.03
CA ASN A 14 -31.41 21.04 13.34
C ASN A 14 -31.72 19.54 13.51
N VAL A 15 -30.74 18.65 13.34
CA VAL A 15 -30.93 17.19 13.45
C VAL A 15 -30.61 16.75 14.88
N LYS A 16 -31.48 15.94 15.51
CA LYS A 16 -31.30 15.43 16.89
C LYS A 16 -31.16 13.91 16.93
N GLY A 17 -30.39 13.38 17.88
CA GLY A 17 -30.30 11.94 18.19
C GLY A 17 -29.56 11.09 17.14
N ASN A 18 -29.92 9.81 17.04
CA ASN A 18 -29.24 8.80 16.19
C ASN A 18 -29.27 9.09 14.68
N GLU A 19 -30.06 10.06 14.22
CA GLU A 19 -30.12 10.48 12.82
C GLU A 19 -28.96 11.38 12.40
N ILE A 20 -28.30 12.05 13.36
CA ILE A 20 -27.16 12.93 13.10
C ILE A 20 -26.03 12.17 12.40
N GLY A 21 -25.67 10.99 12.92
CA GLY A 21 -24.57 10.18 12.36
C GLY A 21 -24.85 9.71 10.94
N LYS A 22 -26.09 9.29 10.65
CA LYS A 22 -26.50 8.89 9.29
C LYS A 22 -26.47 10.08 8.31
N CYS A 23 -26.95 11.24 8.75
CA CYS A 23 -26.89 12.46 7.94
C CYS A 23 -25.45 12.91 7.68
N GLN A 24 -24.61 12.90 8.71
CA GLN A 24 -23.19 13.24 8.60
C GLN A 24 -22.46 12.31 7.63
N GLY A 25 -22.70 11.00 7.68
CA GLY A 25 -22.14 10.03 6.75
C GLY A 25 -22.51 10.35 5.30
N LYS A 26 -23.81 10.49 4.98
CA LYS A 26 -24.26 10.81 3.61
C LYS A 26 -23.67 12.13 3.07
N ILE A 27 -23.60 13.16 3.92
CA ILE A 27 -23.01 14.45 3.57
C ILE A 27 -21.51 14.32 3.33
N LEU A 28 -20.81 13.56 4.17
CA LEU A 28 -19.37 13.33 4.05
C LEU A 28 -19.04 12.54 2.78
N ASP A 29 -19.81 11.49 2.49
CA ASP A 29 -19.68 10.68 1.27
C ASP A 29 -19.81 11.55 0.02
N PHE A 30 -20.84 12.41 -0.03
CA PHE A 30 -21.01 13.37 -1.11
C PHE A 30 -19.87 14.39 -1.20
N GLY A 31 -19.30 14.78 -0.05
CA GLY A 31 -18.17 15.70 0.04
C GLY A 31 -16.79 15.08 -0.23
N PHE A 32 -16.68 13.75 -0.34
CA PHE A 32 -15.38 13.09 -0.45
C PHE A 32 -14.64 13.46 -1.73
N TYR A 33 -15.33 13.63 -2.87
CA TYR A 33 -14.66 14.08 -4.09
C TYR A 33 -13.95 15.42 -3.87
N ALA A 34 -14.64 16.44 -3.33
CA ALA A 34 -14.02 17.73 -3.02
C ALA A 34 -12.83 17.61 -2.04
N LEU A 35 -13.03 16.90 -0.92
CA LEU A 35 -12.02 16.80 0.13
C LEU A 35 -10.77 16.06 -0.36
N ARG A 36 -10.96 14.94 -1.07
CA ARG A 36 -9.88 14.11 -1.59
C ARG A 36 -9.16 14.78 -2.75
N SER A 37 -9.86 15.45 -3.67
CA SER A 37 -9.23 16.24 -4.74
C SER A 37 -8.37 17.39 -4.20
N LEU A 38 -8.86 18.10 -3.18
CA LEU A 38 -8.07 19.13 -2.51
C LEU A 38 -6.81 18.55 -1.86
N PHE A 39 -6.99 17.46 -1.11
CA PHE A 39 -5.89 16.77 -0.44
C PHE A 39 -4.81 16.34 -1.44
N LEU A 40 -5.22 15.67 -2.53
CA LEU A 40 -4.33 15.24 -3.60
C LEU A 40 -3.61 16.44 -4.21
N ARG A 41 -4.33 17.51 -4.60
CA ARG A 41 -3.72 18.71 -5.18
C ARG A 41 -2.67 19.33 -4.26
N LYS A 42 -2.96 19.44 -2.96
CA LYS A 42 -2.03 19.98 -1.97
C LYS A 42 -0.78 19.10 -1.84
N SER A 43 -0.97 17.78 -1.75
CA SER A 43 0.11 16.80 -1.62
C SER A 43 1.01 16.79 -2.87
N ILE A 44 0.41 16.75 -4.07
CA ILE A 44 1.10 16.79 -5.36
C ILE A 44 1.95 18.06 -5.47
N ASN A 45 1.37 19.24 -5.23
CA ASN A 45 2.09 20.51 -5.34
C ASN A 45 3.31 20.58 -4.40
N LYS A 46 3.19 20.02 -3.19
CA LYS A 46 4.31 19.93 -2.25
C LYS A 46 5.43 19.06 -2.84
N ASN A 47 5.08 17.85 -3.26
CA ASN A 47 6.03 16.85 -3.76
C ASN A 47 6.74 17.31 -5.05
N GLU A 48 6.02 17.99 -5.95
CA GLU A 48 6.59 18.58 -7.17
C GLU A 48 7.58 19.70 -6.86
N LYS A 49 7.26 20.55 -5.87
CA LYS A 49 8.13 21.64 -5.44
C LYS A 49 9.43 21.11 -4.81
N THR A 50 9.35 20.01 -4.06
CA THR A 50 10.51 19.41 -3.40
C THR A 50 11.27 18.45 -4.31
N MET A 51 10.67 17.93 -5.39
CA MET A 51 11.20 16.83 -6.21
C MET A 51 11.38 15.53 -5.41
N ASP A 52 10.45 15.25 -4.49
CA ASP A 52 10.52 14.06 -3.62
C ASP A 52 10.38 12.76 -4.40
N PHE A 53 9.58 12.76 -5.46
CA PHE A 53 9.41 11.57 -6.29
C PHE A 53 10.72 11.17 -6.98
N GLU A 54 11.41 12.13 -7.60
CA GLU A 54 12.68 11.89 -8.30
C GLU A 54 13.75 11.44 -7.30
N GLY A 55 13.80 12.07 -6.11
CA GLY A 55 14.68 11.66 -5.03
C GLY A 55 14.42 10.22 -4.56
N VAL A 56 13.16 9.83 -4.36
CA VAL A 56 12.79 8.45 -3.99
C VAL A 56 13.10 7.47 -5.12
N LYS A 57 12.86 7.85 -6.36
CA LYS A 57 13.17 7.01 -7.52
C LYS A 57 14.65 6.66 -7.56
N GLU A 58 15.53 7.66 -7.50
CA GLU A 58 16.98 7.47 -7.61
C GLU A 58 17.60 6.86 -6.35
N LEU A 59 17.18 7.32 -5.17
CA LEU A 59 17.78 6.89 -3.92
C LEU A 59 17.26 5.53 -3.44
N ILE A 60 16.00 5.22 -3.71
CA ILE A 60 15.33 4.02 -3.18
C ILE A 60 15.02 3.05 -4.32
N PHE A 61 14.12 3.39 -5.24
CA PHE A 61 13.60 2.43 -6.23
C PHE A 61 14.70 1.77 -7.07
N GLU A 62 15.58 2.55 -7.71
CA GLU A 62 16.63 1.97 -8.58
C GLU A 62 17.60 1.09 -7.79
N ARG A 63 17.90 1.44 -6.53
CA ARG A 63 18.78 0.63 -5.66
C ARG A 63 18.12 -0.65 -5.19
N LEU A 64 16.83 -0.61 -4.87
CA LEU A 64 16.04 -1.81 -4.55
C LEU A 64 16.02 -2.75 -5.75
N LYS A 65 15.86 -2.20 -6.96
CA LYS A 65 15.86 -2.96 -8.22
C LYS A 65 17.21 -3.61 -8.49
N GLU A 66 18.32 -2.91 -8.28
CA GLU A 66 19.68 -3.47 -8.33
C GLU A 66 19.86 -4.60 -7.31
N GLU A 67 19.41 -4.40 -6.08
CA GLU A 67 19.56 -5.41 -5.02
C GLU A 67 18.73 -6.66 -5.30
N PHE A 68 17.50 -6.47 -5.78
CA PHE A 68 16.63 -7.58 -6.12
C PHE A 68 17.21 -8.40 -7.29
N LYS A 69 17.85 -7.76 -8.26
CA LYS A 69 18.58 -8.45 -9.33
C LYS A 69 19.67 -9.38 -8.79
N LEU A 70 20.45 -8.90 -7.81
CA LEU A 70 21.48 -9.71 -7.16
C LEU A 70 20.89 -10.88 -6.38
N LEU A 71 19.76 -10.65 -5.70
CA LEU A 71 19.04 -11.72 -4.98
C LEU A 71 18.48 -12.79 -5.91
N ILE A 72 17.99 -12.42 -7.11
CA ILE A 72 17.57 -13.39 -8.13
C ILE A 72 18.76 -14.24 -8.56
N ASP A 73 19.92 -13.65 -8.84
CA ASP A 73 21.12 -14.41 -9.23
C ASP A 73 21.63 -15.33 -8.10
N GLU A 74 21.64 -14.87 -6.85
CA GLU A 74 21.97 -15.69 -5.67
C GLU A 74 21.06 -16.91 -5.50
N LYS A 75 19.79 -16.79 -5.93
CA LYS A 75 18.77 -17.81 -5.78
C LYS A 75 18.47 -18.57 -7.08
N LYS A 76 19.25 -18.37 -8.14
CA LYS A 76 19.01 -19.01 -9.46
C LYS A 76 18.93 -20.53 -9.42
N VAL A 77 19.59 -21.18 -8.46
CA VAL A 77 19.52 -22.64 -8.26
C VAL A 77 18.10 -23.14 -7.96
N LEU A 78 17.23 -22.27 -7.44
CA LEU A 78 15.82 -22.59 -7.17
C LEU A 78 14.97 -22.63 -8.44
N PHE A 79 15.48 -22.12 -9.55
CA PHE A 79 14.75 -21.89 -10.78
C PHE A 79 15.48 -22.53 -11.97
N THR A 80 14.78 -22.75 -13.08
CA THR A 80 15.44 -23.02 -14.36
C THR A 80 16.10 -21.76 -14.91
N ASN A 81 17.03 -21.90 -15.86
CA ASN A 81 17.63 -20.75 -16.55
C ASN A 81 16.55 -19.88 -17.20
N GLU A 82 15.60 -20.50 -17.92
CA GLU A 82 14.46 -19.80 -18.54
C GLU A 82 13.65 -18.99 -17.52
N THR A 83 13.32 -19.59 -16.37
CA THR A 83 12.57 -18.89 -15.32
C THR A 83 13.38 -17.73 -14.74
N THR A 84 14.68 -17.93 -14.55
CA THR A 84 15.59 -16.91 -14.01
C THR A 84 15.73 -15.73 -14.96
N GLU A 85 15.98 -15.99 -16.25
CA GLU A 85 16.04 -14.97 -17.31
C GLU A 85 14.71 -14.20 -17.39
N HIS A 86 13.59 -14.92 -17.33
CA HIS A 86 12.27 -14.29 -17.33
C HIS A 86 12.08 -13.33 -16.13
N PHE A 87 12.49 -13.74 -14.93
CA PHE A 87 12.41 -12.87 -13.75
C PHE A 87 13.32 -11.64 -13.88
N LEU A 88 14.52 -11.81 -14.42
CA LEU A 88 15.44 -10.70 -14.68
C LEU A 88 14.88 -9.72 -15.71
N ASP A 89 14.32 -10.20 -16.81
CA ASP A 89 13.71 -9.36 -17.85
C ASP A 89 12.51 -8.57 -17.33
N LYS A 90 11.67 -9.23 -16.54
CA LYS A 90 10.54 -8.56 -15.87
C LYS A 90 11.02 -7.48 -14.90
N LEU A 91 12.02 -7.78 -14.08
CA LEU A 91 12.57 -6.81 -13.15
C LEU A 91 13.21 -5.65 -13.91
N ASN A 92 14.04 -5.92 -14.92
CA ASN A 92 14.73 -4.91 -15.73
C ASN A 92 13.75 -3.95 -16.42
N SER A 93 12.63 -4.46 -16.94
CA SER A 93 11.59 -3.65 -17.59
C SER A 93 10.64 -2.93 -16.62
N MET A 94 10.74 -3.20 -15.31
CA MET A 94 9.86 -2.60 -14.31
C MET A 94 10.09 -1.09 -14.18
N LYS A 95 8.99 -0.34 -14.18
CA LYS A 95 8.97 1.12 -14.11
C LYS A 95 8.49 1.62 -12.75
N PHE A 96 8.84 2.86 -12.43
CA PHE A 96 8.37 3.60 -11.27
C PHE A 96 7.66 4.88 -11.74
N GLY A 97 6.39 5.02 -11.39
CA GLY A 97 5.50 6.04 -11.96
C GLY A 97 4.72 6.84 -10.92
N LYS A 98 4.23 8.00 -11.37
CA LYS A 98 3.21 8.80 -10.70
C LYS A 98 1.84 8.44 -11.27
N ASN A 99 0.80 8.55 -10.46
CA ASN A 99 -0.59 8.24 -10.83
C ASN A 99 -1.52 9.44 -10.62
N TYR A 100 -0.95 10.63 -10.42
CA TYR A 100 -1.65 11.82 -9.93
C TYR A 100 -2.57 12.51 -10.95
N HIS A 101 -2.46 12.10 -12.21
CA HIS A 101 -3.18 12.69 -13.35
C HIS A 101 -4.30 11.80 -13.88
N ASP A 102 -4.45 10.59 -13.34
CA ASP A 102 -5.50 9.68 -13.77
C ASP A 102 -6.86 10.28 -13.40
N TYR A 103 -7.82 10.22 -14.32
CA TYR A 103 -9.23 10.65 -14.15
C TYR A 103 -9.44 12.09 -13.64
N ASP A 104 -8.46 12.99 -13.82
CA ASP A 104 -8.50 14.38 -13.33
C ASP A 104 -8.81 14.48 -11.82
N ILE A 105 -8.38 13.50 -11.02
CA ILE A 105 -8.73 13.38 -9.60
C ILE A 105 -8.24 14.55 -8.74
N SER A 106 -7.22 15.29 -9.20
CA SER A 106 -6.64 16.44 -8.51
C SER A 106 -7.04 17.79 -9.13
N ASN A 107 -7.91 17.79 -10.16
CA ASN A 107 -8.34 19.00 -10.86
C ASN A 107 -9.43 19.75 -10.06
N LEU A 108 -9.04 20.84 -9.40
CA LEU A 108 -9.94 21.63 -8.56
C LEU A 108 -10.99 22.40 -9.38
N GLU A 109 -10.66 22.83 -10.59
CA GLU A 109 -11.61 23.56 -11.45
C GLU A 109 -12.74 22.64 -11.91
N LEU A 110 -12.39 21.42 -12.35
CA LEU A 110 -13.37 20.39 -12.69
C LEU A 110 -14.23 20.02 -11.48
N MET A 111 -13.60 19.83 -10.32
CA MET A 111 -14.31 19.54 -9.08
C MET A 111 -15.31 20.65 -8.74
N GLU A 112 -14.89 21.91 -8.75
CA GLU A 112 -15.78 23.04 -8.47
C GLU A 112 -16.91 23.17 -9.50
N LYS A 113 -16.61 22.94 -10.78
CA LYS A 113 -17.62 22.91 -11.85
C LYS A 113 -18.66 21.82 -11.60
N CYS A 114 -18.23 20.62 -11.18
CA CYS A 114 -19.15 19.54 -10.84
C CYS A 114 -20.11 19.93 -9.72
N TYR A 115 -19.63 20.50 -8.61
CA TYR A 115 -20.52 20.91 -7.50
C TYR A 115 -21.42 22.11 -7.85
N LYS A 116 -20.97 23.05 -8.68
CA LYS A 116 -21.79 24.21 -9.10
C LYS A 116 -23.03 23.81 -9.90
N ASN A 117 -22.96 22.71 -10.64
CA ASN A 117 -24.03 22.27 -11.52
C ASN A 117 -25.20 21.58 -10.80
N PHE A 118 -25.10 21.34 -9.48
CA PHE A 118 -26.18 20.71 -8.70
C PHE A 118 -27.08 21.74 -8.02
N ALA A 119 -28.21 22.03 -8.65
CA ALA A 119 -29.20 23.02 -8.21
C ALA A 119 -29.76 22.80 -6.79
N PHE A 120 -29.73 21.57 -6.26
CA PHE A 120 -30.20 21.31 -4.89
C PHE A 120 -29.21 21.78 -3.81
N LEU A 121 -27.93 22.00 -4.16
CA LEU A 121 -26.95 22.61 -3.25
C LEU A 121 -27.17 24.11 -3.11
N THR A 122 -27.74 24.74 -4.14
CA THR A 122 -28.00 26.19 -4.17
C THR A 122 -29.42 26.56 -3.75
N SER A 123 -30.34 25.60 -3.61
CA SER A 123 -31.71 25.82 -3.13
C SER A 123 -31.78 25.90 -1.60
N HIS A 124 -32.65 26.77 -1.06
CA HIS A 124 -32.96 26.91 0.38
C HIS A 124 -33.71 25.69 0.99
N SER A 125 -33.42 24.48 0.50
CA SER A 125 -34.00 23.22 0.94
C SER A 125 -33.57 22.88 2.38
N ASN A 126 -34.44 22.22 3.15
CA ASN A 126 -34.03 21.67 4.45
C ASN A 126 -33.12 20.43 4.26
N ILE A 127 -32.52 19.92 5.35
CA ILE A 127 -31.56 18.81 5.26
C ILE A 127 -32.19 17.51 4.74
N HIS A 128 -33.45 17.21 5.12
CA HIS A 128 -34.13 16.01 4.67
C HIS A 128 -34.36 16.04 3.16
N GLU A 129 -34.84 17.18 2.64
CA GLU A 129 -35.03 17.38 1.20
C GLU A 129 -33.70 17.29 0.43
N THR A 130 -32.62 17.85 0.98
CA THR A 130 -31.27 17.71 0.41
C THR A 130 -30.86 16.25 0.32
N LEU A 131 -31.08 15.46 1.37
CA LEU A 131 -30.72 14.04 1.41
C LEU A 131 -31.59 13.19 0.46
N THR A 132 -32.89 13.46 0.38
CA THR A 132 -33.80 12.79 -0.57
C THR A 132 -33.37 13.07 -2.01
N ASN A 133 -33.01 14.32 -2.33
CA ASN A 133 -32.53 14.69 -3.65
C ASN A 133 -31.20 14.00 -3.99
N LEU A 134 -30.26 13.93 -3.03
CA LEU A 134 -29.00 13.19 -3.20
C LEU A 134 -29.24 11.71 -3.50
N GLU A 135 -30.14 11.07 -2.77
CA GLU A 135 -30.46 9.65 -2.93
C GLU A 135 -31.16 9.36 -4.27
N PHE A 136 -32.09 10.22 -4.67
CA PHE A 136 -32.73 10.16 -5.98
C PHE A 136 -31.71 10.25 -7.13
N GLN A 137 -30.79 11.21 -7.05
CA GLN A 137 -29.76 11.40 -8.07
C GLN A 137 -28.77 10.24 -8.10
N LYS A 138 -28.37 9.69 -6.94
CA LYS A 138 -27.51 8.51 -6.86
C LYS A 138 -28.15 7.30 -7.55
N ASN A 139 -29.43 7.04 -7.26
CA ASN A 139 -30.17 5.94 -7.88
C ASN A 139 -30.33 6.12 -9.39
N LYS A 140 -30.50 7.36 -9.86
CA LYS A 140 -30.52 7.67 -11.30
C LYS A 140 -29.17 7.40 -11.95
N SER A 141 -28.08 7.86 -11.34
CA SER A 141 -26.70 7.66 -11.83
C SER A 141 -26.31 6.19 -11.87
N SER A 142 -26.73 5.41 -10.87
CA SER A 142 -26.37 3.99 -10.76
C SER A 142 -26.78 3.12 -11.94
N LYS A 143 -27.76 3.55 -12.74
CA LYS A 143 -28.18 2.83 -13.96
C LYS A 143 -27.19 2.98 -15.11
N ASN A 144 -26.41 4.06 -15.11
CA ASN A 144 -25.46 4.40 -16.16
C ASN A 144 -24.00 4.21 -15.71
N HIS A 145 -23.77 4.08 -14.40
CA HIS A 145 -22.46 3.83 -13.83
C HIS A 145 -21.88 2.52 -14.36
N LYS A 146 -20.64 2.59 -14.85
CA LYS A 146 -19.84 1.43 -15.20
C LYS A 146 -18.58 1.46 -14.34
N LEU A 147 -18.20 0.28 -13.87
CA LEU A 147 -16.97 0.08 -13.10
C LEU A 147 -15.78 0.68 -13.85
N ASP A 148 -14.92 1.41 -13.13
CA ASP A 148 -13.72 2.07 -13.65
C ASP A 148 -13.95 3.18 -14.70
N GLU A 149 -15.19 3.63 -14.92
CA GLU A 149 -15.54 4.75 -15.81
C GLU A 149 -16.06 5.96 -15.01
N PHE A 150 -15.17 6.92 -14.73
CA PHE A 150 -15.47 8.11 -13.91
C PHE A 150 -15.51 9.41 -14.72
N SER A 151 -16.20 9.38 -15.86
CA SER A 151 -16.24 10.50 -16.81
C SER A 151 -17.26 11.58 -16.44
N SER A 152 -18.38 11.20 -15.83
CA SER A 152 -19.43 12.14 -15.41
C SER A 152 -19.13 12.77 -14.04
N CYS A 153 -19.77 13.91 -13.75
CA CYS A 153 -19.68 14.49 -12.41
C CYS A 153 -20.33 13.55 -11.39
N GLU A 154 -21.49 12.98 -11.72
CA GLU A 154 -22.26 12.03 -10.91
C GLU A 154 -21.41 10.84 -10.47
N ASP A 155 -20.64 10.24 -11.37
CA ASP A 155 -19.72 9.17 -11.03
C ASP A 155 -18.67 9.64 -10.02
N LYS A 156 -18.05 10.80 -10.28
CA LYS A 156 -16.96 11.32 -9.45
C LYS A 156 -17.35 11.58 -8.00
N PHE A 157 -18.57 12.04 -7.69
CA PHE A 157 -18.98 12.26 -6.29
C PHE A 157 -19.72 11.07 -5.66
N PHE A 158 -20.57 10.34 -6.39
CA PHE A 158 -21.31 9.21 -5.81
C PHE A 158 -20.49 7.92 -5.69
N TYR A 159 -19.45 7.79 -6.51
CA TYR A 159 -18.50 6.67 -6.52
C TYR A 159 -17.08 7.18 -6.26
N SER A 160 -16.97 8.31 -5.54
CA SER A 160 -15.70 8.90 -5.13
C SER A 160 -14.83 7.93 -4.34
N ASP A 161 -15.42 6.99 -3.62
CA ASP A 161 -14.67 5.99 -2.88
C ASP A 161 -13.99 4.98 -3.80
N GLU A 162 -14.73 4.42 -4.75
CA GLU A 162 -14.21 3.54 -5.79
C GLU A 162 -13.10 4.23 -6.61
N MET A 163 -13.34 5.49 -7.00
CA MET A 163 -12.38 6.26 -7.79
C MET A 163 -11.12 6.62 -6.99
N LEU A 164 -11.26 7.14 -5.76
CA LEU A 164 -10.17 7.85 -5.06
C LEU A 164 -9.51 7.02 -3.96
N SER A 165 -10.14 5.96 -3.46
CA SER A 165 -9.61 5.19 -2.32
C SER A 165 -8.20 4.69 -2.59
N LYS A 166 -7.95 4.15 -3.79
CA LYS A 166 -6.62 3.67 -4.20
C LYS A 166 -5.54 4.74 -4.23
N TYR A 167 -5.89 6.02 -4.42
CA TYR A 167 -4.95 7.15 -4.50
C TYR A 167 -4.71 7.86 -3.17
N VAL A 168 -5.61 7.68 -2.20
CA VAL A 168 -5.60 8.41 -0.93
C VAL A 168 -5.27 7.51 0.26
N PHE A 169 -5.72 6.26 0.27
CA PHE A 169 -5.60 5.37 1.44
C PHE A 169 -4.54 4.26 1.31
N SER A 170 -3.82 4.21 0.19
CA SER A 170 -2.67 3.32 0.00
C SER A 170 -1.38 4.13 -0.12
N ASN A 171 -0.23 3.52 0.14
CA ASN A 171 1.07 4.10 -0.21
C ASN A 171 1.37 3.98 -1.71
N GLY A 172 0.77 3.00 -2.39
CA GLY A 172 1.01 2.71 -3.80
C GLY A 172 0.46 1.35 -4.21
N TRP A 173 0.67 0.98 -5.46
CA TRP A 173 0.32 -0.33 -6.00
C TRP A 173 1.20 -0.71 -7.18
N TYR A 174 1.17 -1.99 -7.54
CA TYR A 174 1.77 -2.51 -8.76
C TYR A 174 0.70 -2.70 -9.84
N ASN A 175 0.92 -2.13 -11.03
CA ASN A 175 0.11 -2.37 -12.22
C ASN A 175 0.78 -3.45 -13.08
N GLY A 176 0.09 -4.59 -13.25
CA GLY A 176 0.58 -5.74 -14.02
C GLY A 176 0.55 -5.59 -15.54
N GLU A 177 -0.30 -4.71 -16.08
CA GLU A 177 -0.38 -4.46 -17.52
C GLU A 177 0.78 -3.60 -17.99
N THR A 178 1.16 -2.59 -17.20
CA THR A 178 2.25 -1.67 -17.56
C THR A 178 3.58 -2.03 -16.90
N ASN A 179 3.63 -3.10 -16.08
CA ASN A 179 4.76 -3.47 -15.23
C ASN A 179 5.33 -2.26 -14.46
N THR A 180 4.44 -1.48 -13.84
CA THR A 180 4.77 -0.19 -13.21
C THR A 180 4.34 -0.20 -11.75
N ILE A 181 5.25 0.20 -10.86
CA ILE A 181 4.92 0.55 -9.48
C ILE A 181 4.51 2.02 -9.45
N TYR A 182 3.30 2.28 -8.98
CA TYR A 182 2.80 3.62 -8.73
C TYR A 182 2.86 3.92 -7.24
N ILE A 183 3.35 5.10 -6.88
CA ILE A 183 3.30 5.58 -5.50
C ILE A 183 2.36 6.77 -5.36
N ASN A 184 1.59 6.78 -4.29
CA ASN A 184 0.69 7.89 -3.99
C ASN A 184 1.46 9.10 -3.48
N SER A 185 0.90 10.29 -3.68
CA SER A 185 1.56 11.54 -3.28
C SER A 185 1.68 11.61 -1.77
N ASP A 186 0.72 11.06 -1.03
CA ASP A 186 0.78 10.99 0.42
C ASP A 186 1.92 10.10 0.95
N ALA A 187 2.33 9.07 0.20
CA ALA A 187 3.44 8.21 0.59
C ALA A 187 4.79 8.94 0.64
N LEU A 188 4.89 10.10 -0.03
CA LEU A 188 6.03 11.01 -0.01
C LEU A 188 5.95 12.06 1.11
N ASN A 189 5.03 11.88 2.05
CA ASN A 189 4.89 12.73 3.23
C ASN A 189 5.17 11.96 4.52
N GLU A 190 5.39 12.71 5.60
CA GLU A 190 5.45 12.14 6.93
C GLU A 190 4.09 11.53 7.31
N PRO A 191 4.06 10.35 7.96
CA PRO A 191 5.19 9.60 8.53
C PRO A 191 5.94 8.67 7.55
N SER A 192 5.47 8.47 6.33
CA SER A 192 6.00 7.47 5.38
C SER A 192 7.38 7.82 4.83
N PHE A 193 7.62 9.10 4.53
CA PHE A 193 8.88 9.59 3.99
C PHE A 193 9.15 11.03 4.43
N SER A 194 10.42 11.35 4.69
CA SER A 194 10.89 12.73 4.82
C SER A 194 12.35 12.81 4.42
N ARG A 195 12.75 13.92 3.79
CA ARG A 195 14.17 14.20 3.51
C ARG A 195 14.99 14.37 4.77
N ASP A 196 14.32 14.79 5.85
CA ASP A 196 14.92 15.06 7.15
C ASP A 196 14.98 13.80 8.02
N PHE A 197 14.37 12.70 7.58
CA PHE A 197 14.49 11.42 8.26
C PHE A 197 15.83 10.74 7.94
N PRO A 198 16.43 10.05 8.92
CA PRO A 198 17.49 9.08 8.66
C PRO A 198 17.11 8.13 7.53
N ARG A 199 18.12 7.72 6.75
CA ARG A 199 17.91 6.76 5.68
C ARG A 199 17.46 5.42 6.22
N SER A 200 17.88 5.03 7.42
CA SER A 200 17.30 3.86 8.11
C SER A 200 15.77 3.89 8.13
N LEU A 201 15.17 5.00 8.56
CA LEU A 201 13.70 5.15 8.62
C LEU A 201 13.07 5.25 7.22
N ASN A 202 13.71 5.92 6.26
CA ASN A 202 13.18 6.00 4.89
C ASN A 202 13.21 4.64 4.17
N PHE A 203 14.29 3.87 4.33
CA PHE A 203 14.42 2.53 3.75
C PHE A 203 13.53 1.51 4.48
N GLY A 204 13.42 1.58 5.81
CA GLY A 204 12.51 0.75 6.59
C GLY A 204 11.04 1.12 6.39
N GLY A 205 10.75 2.39 6.11
CA GLY A 205 9.43 2.91 5.83
C GLY A 205 9.03 2.68 4.36
N LEU A 206 9.11 3.76 3.57
CA LEU A 206 8.74 3.74 2.16
C LEU A 206 9.57 2.75 1.32
N GLY A 207 10.86 2.55 1.64
CA GLY A 207 11.71 1.60 0.92
C GLY A 207 11.21 0.16 1.04
N HIS A 208 10.76 -0.25 2.22
CA HIS A 208 10.12 -1.54 2.44
C HIS A 208 8.83 -1.67 1.62
N SER A 209 7.97 -0.64 1.64
CA SER A 209 6.72 -0.65 0.84
C SER A 209 6.99 -0.76 -0.67
N ILE A 210 8.02 -0.09 -1.19
CA ILE A 210 8.39 -0.19 -2.61
C ILE A 210 8.96 -1.58 -2.91
N ALA A 211 9.80 -2.13 -2.03
CA ALA A 211 10.37 -3.47 -2.19
C ALA A 211 9.31 -4.58 -2.18
N LEU A 212 8.30 -4.45 -1.30
CA LEU A 212 7.11 -5.29 -1.28
C LEU A 212 6.42 -5.26 -2.64
N LEU A 213 6.05 -4.07 -3.12
CA LEU A 213 5.35 -3.90 -4.41
C LEU A 213 6.16 -4.45 -5.59
N MET A 214 7.48 -4.35 -5.52
CA MET A 214 8.41 -4.90 -6.49
C MET A 214 8.43 -6.44 -6.49
N LEU A 215 8.27 -7.07 -5.32
CA LEU A 215 8.25 -8.53 -5.18
C LEU A 215 6.88 -9.17 -5.42
N THR A 216 5.78 -8.47 -5.12
CA THR A 216 4.39 -8.94 -5.32
C THR A 216 4.16 -9.67 -6.66
N PRO A 217 4.63 -9.15 -7.82
CA PRO A 217 4.40 -9.81 -9.10
C PRO A 217 5.23 -11.08 -9.35
N PHE A 218 6.09 -11.47 -8.40
CA PHE A 218 6.87 -12.70 -8.37
C PHE A 218 6.34 -13.72 -7.35
N GLY A 219 5.25 -13.40 -6.63
CA GLY A 219 4.63 -14.27 -5.64
C GLY A 219 3.72 -15.36 -6.22
N SER A 220 3.25 -16.27 -5.36
CA SER A 220 2.70 -17.57 -5.78
C SER A 220 1.42 -17.55 -6.63
N HIS A 221 0.52 -16.61 -6.36
CA HIS A 221 -0.74 -16.48 -7.12
C HIS A 221 -0.54 -15.66 -8.40
N ASN A 222 0.62 -15.00 -8.53
CA ASN A 222 0.98 -14.09 -9.61
C ASN A 222 1.99 -14.70 -10.61
N TYR A 223 2.44 -15.95 -10.44
CA TYR A 223 3.27 -16.65 -11.45
C TYR A 223 2.59 -16.69 -12.83
N ASN A 224 1.25 -16.70 -12.87
CA ASN A 224 0.47 -16.60 -14.12
C ASN A 224 0.34 -15.15 -14.64
N ARG A 225 0.48 -14.14 -13.77
CA ARG A 225 0.45 -12.70 -14.13
C ARG A 225 1.84 -12.20 -14.55
N THR A 226 2.74 -13.10 -14.95
CA THR A 226 4.14 -12.73 -15.21
C THR A 226 4.34 -11.95 -16.51
N PHE A 227 3.34 -11.84 -17.40
CA PHE A 227 3.03 -10.63 -18.18
C PHE A 227 1.66 -10.80 -18.88
N TYR A 228 0.74 -9.85 -18.70
CA TYR A 228 -0.27 -9.55 -19.73
C TYR A 228 0.39 -8.60 -20.71
N ILE A 229 1.13 -9.14 -21.67
CA ILE A 229 1.43 -8.65 -23.02
C ILE A 229 2.21 -9.82 -23.62
N ASP A 230 1.68 -10.35 -24.71
CA ASP A 230 2.00 -11.63 -25.38
C ASP A 230 1.42 -12.92 -24.79
N ASN A 231 0.25 -13.26 -25.37
CA ASN A 231 -0.47 -14.52 -25.43
C ASN A 231 -1.03 -15.13 -24.13
N LYS A 232 -2.37 -15.19 -24.13
CA LYS A 232 -3.26 -15.84 -23.17
C LYS A 232 -2.71 -17.19 -22.65
N ASN A 233 -2.58 -17.26 -21.32
CA ASN A 233 -2.68 -18.46 -20.47
C ASN A 233 -1.48 -19.43 -20.33
N ALA A 234 -0.26 -19.10 -20.75
CA ALA A 234 0.92 -19.93 -20.41
C ALA A 234 1.72 -19.31 -19.25
N SER A 235 1.89 -20.05 -18.14
CA SER A 235 2.84 -19.71 -17.08
C SER A 235 4.25 -19.65 -17.67
N LYS A 236 4.93 -18.51 -17.56
CA LYS A 236 6.35 -18.34 -17.94
C LYS A 236 7.32 -18.84 -16.85
N VAL A 237 6.79 -19.40 -15.77
CA VAL A 237 7.54 -20.12 -14.74
C VAL A 237 7.49 -21.61 -15.07
N ALA A 238 8.66 -22.22 -15.26
CA ALA A 238 8.77 -23.64 -15.58
C ALA A 238 8.23 -24.52 -14.45
N GLU A 239 7.56 -25.64 -14.78
CA GLU A 239 7.02 -26.58 -13.79
C GLU A 239 8.11 -27.14 -12.86
N GLU A 240 9.33 -27.34 -13.39
CA GLU A 240 10.48 -27.75 -12.59
C GLU A 240 10.84 -26.71 -11.52
N SER A 241 10.83 -25.42 -11.87
CA SER A 241 11.01 -24.32 -10.92
C SER A 241 9.94 -24.35 -9.82
N ILE A 242 8.67 -24.57 -10.20
CA ILE A 242 7.56 -24.67 -9.25
C ILE A 242 7.81 -25.83 -8.28
N LYS A 243 8.18 -27.02 -8.78
CA LYS A 243 8.51 -28.19 -7.95
C LYS A 243 9.63 -27.92 -6.96
N LYS A 244 10.70 -27.20 -7.38
CA LYS A 244 11.83 -26.83 -6.51
C LYS A 244 11.41 -25.90 -5.36
N ILE A 245 10.46 -24.99 -5.59
CA ILE A 245 10.03 -24.01 -4.58
C ILE A 245 8.81 -24.45 -3.77
N THR A 246 8.11 -25.53 -4.14
CA THR A 246 6.92 -26.02 -3.43
C THR A 246 7.14 -26.18 -1.92
N ASN A 247 8.28 -26.74 -1.50
CA ASN A 247 8.59 -26.91 -0.08
C ASN A 247 8.74 -25.56 0.65
N LYS A 248 9.30 -24.55 -0.03
CA LYS A 248 9.43 -23.19 0.50
C LYS A 248 8.07 -22.50 0.62
N ILE A 249 7.21 -22.66 -0.39
CA ILE A 249 5.82 -22.18 -0.36
C ILE A 249 5.07 -22.81 0.82
N ASN A 250 5.18 -24.13 0.99
CA ASN A 250 4.53 -24.85 2.09
C ASN A 250 5.04 -24.40 3.46
N CYS A 251 6.32 -24.00 3.58
CA CYS A 251 6.85 -23.39 4.79
C CYS A 251 6.01 -22.17 5.19
N PHE A 252 5.83 -21.21 4.27
CA PHE A 252 5.04 -19.99 4.53
C PHE A 252 3.57 -20.28 4.84
N VAL A 253 2.93 -21.19 4.09
CA VAL A 253 1.54 -21.58 4.34
C VAL A 253 1.37 -22.11 5.76
N ASN A 254 2.25 -23.02 6.18
CA ASN A 254 2.19 -23.63 7.50
C ASN A 254 2.53 -22.63 8.61
N GLU A 255 3.62 -21.88 8.45
CA GLU A 255 4.09 -20.93 9.47
C GLU A 255 3.05 -19.84 9.77
N TYR A 256 2.50 -19.21 8.73
CA TYR A 256 1.45 -18.22 8.89
C TYR A 256 0.14 -18.87 9.36
N GLY A 257 -0.17 -20.09 8.88
CA GLY A 257 -1.33 -20.86 9.31
C GLY A 257 -1.34 -21.20 10.81
N MET A 258 -0.16 -21.28 11.44
CA MET A 258 -0.03 -21.51 12.88
C MET A 258 -0.22 -20.25 13.74
N GLN A 259 -0.25 -19.06 13.12
CA GLN A 259 -0.42 -17.80 13.85
C GLN A 259 -1.87 -17.54 14.21
N LYS A 260 -2.09 -16.93 15.37
CA LYS A 260 -3.40 -16.45 15.81
C LYS A 260 -3.42 -14.95 15.97
N GLY A 261 -4.51 -14.30 15.52
CA GLY A 261 -4.75 -12.89 15.80
C GLY A 261 -4.90 -12.67 17.31
N SER A 262 -4.22 -11.67 17.86
CA SER A 262 -4.24 -11.37 19.30
C SER A 262 -5.63 -11.02 19.82
N ILE A 263 -6.42 -10.31 19.00
CA ILE A 263 -7.78 -9.86 19.34
C ILE A 263 -8.83 -10.93 19.04
N THR A 264 -8.69 -11.67 17.94
CA THR A 264 -9.71 -12.62 17.47
C THR A 264 -9.50 -14.03 18.02
N ASN A 265 -8.27 -14.38 18.42
CA ASN A 265 -7.82 -15.73 18.77
C ASN A 265 -8.12 -16.78 17.67
N ARG A 266 -8.27 -16.33 16.42
CA ARG A 266 -8.49 -17.18 15.24
C ARG A 266 -7.19 -17.38 14.49
N TYR A 267 -7.05 -18.55 13.86
CA TYR A 267 -5.91 -18.82 12.99
C TYR A 267 -5.97 -18.02 11.69
N ILE A 268 -4.80 -17.64 11.17
CA ILE A 268 -4.67 -17.04 9.85
C ILE A 268 -4.81 -18.12 8.79
N ASN A 269 -5.44 -17.78 7.67
CA ASN A 269 -5.40 -18.63 6.49
C ASN A 269 -4.08 -18.39 5.73
N GLY A 270 -3.08 -19.22 6.01
CA GLY A 270 -1.74 -19.12 5.39
C GLY A 270 -1.75 -19.29 3.87
N SER A 271 -2.73 -20.01 3.32
CA SER A 271 -2.91 -20.16 1.87
C SER A 271 -3.49 -18.89 1.24
N LEU A 272 -4.52 -18.29 1.86
CA LEU A 272 -5.13 -17.03 1.41
C LEU A 272 -4.10 -15.89 1.38
N THR A 273 -3.26 -15.83 2.42
CA THR A 273 -2.30 -14.74 2.61
C THR A 273 -0.95 -14.97 1.96
N LEU A 274 -0.77 -16.11 1.28
CA LEU A 274 0.54 -16.60 0.84
C LEU A 274 1.31 -15.59 -0.03
N ALA A 275 0.66 -14.98 -1.02
CA ALA A 275 1.30 -14.04 -1.92
C ALA A 275 1.81 -12.79 -1.18
N GLY A 276 0.99 -12.24 -0.28
CA GLY A 276 1.37 -11.12 0.59
C GLY A 276 2.49 -11.49 1.57
N ASN A 277 2.44 -12.70 2.15
CA ASN A 277 3.46 -13.18 3.08
C ASN A 277 4.83 -13.32 2.40
N ILE A 278 4.88 -13.88 1.18
CA ILE A 278 6.11 -13.97 0.38
C ILE A 278 6.63 -12.55 0.07
N ALA A 279 5.74 -11.65 -0.35
CA ALA A 279 6.07 -10.25 -0.63
C ALA A 279 6.69 -9.54 0.57
N GLU A 280 6.18 -9.76 1.80
CA GLU A 280 6.76 -9.15 2.99
C GLU A 280 8.11 -9.70 3.38
N ASN A 281 8.30 -11.01 3.35
CA ASN A 281 9.58 -11.60 3.72
C ASN A 281 10.68 -11.23 2.71
N GLY A 282 10.35 -11.29 1.42
CA GLY A 282 11.28 -10.90 0.36
C GLY A 282 11.51 -9.40 0.29
N GLY A 283 10.46 -8.57 0.44
CA GLY A 283 10.53 -7.12 0.46
C GLY A 283 11.38 -6.59 1.61
N LEU A 284 11.21 -7.15 2.81
CA LEU A 284 12.09 -6.91 3.97
C LEU A 284 13.56 -7.16 3.64
N LYS A 285 13.86 -8.31 3.04
CA LYS A 285 15.24 -8.68 2.69
C LYS A 285 15.84 -7.76 1.63
N ILE A 286 15.09 -7.40 0.60
CA ILE A 286 15.53 -6.48 -0.46
C ILE A 286 15.81 -5.11 0.15
N ALA A 287 14.87 -4.55 0.92
CA ALA A 287 15.01 -3.23 1.52
C ALA A 287 16.18 -3.17 2.52
N HIS A 288 16.32 -4.18 3.38
CA HIS A 288 17.40 -4.22 4.37
C HIS A 288 18.77 -4.31 3.71
N ARG A 289 18.97 -5.24 2.77
CA ARG A 289 20.26 -5.36 2.07
C ARG A 289 20.62 -4.10 1.29
N THR A 290 19.62 -3.46 0.67
CA THR A 290 19.79 -2.19 -0.02
C THR A 290 20.25 -1.09 0.94
N TYR A 291 19.60 -1.00 2.12
CA TYR A 291 20.00 -0.06 3.16
C TYR A 291 21.42 -0.30 3.66
N MET A 292 21.78 -1.55 3.98
CA MET A 292 23.12 -1.87 4.47
C MET A 292 24.21 -1.57 3.44
N LYS A 293 23.96 -1.82 2.15
CA LYS A 293 24.87 -1.40 1.07
C LYS A 293 24.96 0.11 0.92
N TRP A 294 23.83 0.82 1.05
CA TRP A 294 23.84 2.28 1.06
C TRP A 294 24.66 2.79 2.25
N LEU A 295 24.46 2.25 3.45
CA LEU A 295 25.16 2.65 4.66
C LEU A 295 26.67 2.42 4.53
N GLN A 296 27.08 1.26 4.00
CA GLN A 296 28.48 0.96 3.71
C GLN A 296 29.09 1.95 2.70
N ARG A 297 28.39 2.27 1.61
CA ARG A 297 28.85 3.24 0.60
C ARG A 297 28.97 4.67 1.15
N ASN A 298 28.26 4.99 2.23
CA ASN A 298 28.28 6.29 2.89
C ASN A 298 29.13 6.28 4.17
N ASN A 299 30.14 5.41 4.25
CA ASN A 299 31.06 5.31 5.40
C ASN A 299 30.34 5.13 6.75
N TYR A 300 29.22 4.41 6.76
CA TYR A 300 28.37 4.19 7.93
C TYR A 300 27.76 5.46 8.54
N GLY A 301 27.76 6.55 7.76
CA GLY A 301 27.09 7.81 8.08
C GLY A 301 25.61 7.79 7.75
N ASP A 302 24.79 8.27 8.68
CA ASP A 302 23.35 8.52 8.53
C ASP A 302 22.96 9.59 9.55
N ILE A 303 21.78 10.19 9.40
CA ILE A 303 21.27 11.19 10.35
C ILE A 303 21.07 10.53 11.71
N GLU A 304 21.58 11.15 12.77
CA GLU A 304 21.34 10.72 14.14
C GLU A 304 20.00 11.30 14.64
N VAL A 305 19.25 10.49 15.38
CA VAL A 305 18.01 10.94 16.02
C VAL A 305 18.27 10.99 17.52
N PRO A 306 18.38 12.18 18.14
CA PRO A 306 18.80 12.29 19.54
C PRO A 306 17.94 11.47 20.52
N ALA A 307 16.62 11.40 20.27
CA ALA A 307 15.68 10.63 21.07
C ALA A 307 15.82 9.09 20.90
N PHE A 308 16.57 8.62 19.90
CA PHE A 308 16.79 7.21 19.60
C PHE A 308 18.28 6.85 19.53
N LYS A 309 19.14 7.63 20.21
CA LYS A 309 20.60 7.41 20.25
C LYS A 309 21.02 6.03 20.75
N ASP A 310 20.15 5.37 21.52
CA ASP A 310 20.40 4.03 22.08
C ASP A 310 20.14 2.92 21.04
N PHE A 311 19.54 3.26 19.88
CA PHE A 311 19.34 2.34 18.78
C PHE A 311 20.41 2.50 17.71
N THR A 312 20.91 1.39 17.20
CA THR A 312 21.76 1.39 16.01
C THR A 312 20.96 1.80 14.78
N LYS A 313 21.67 2.22 13.73
CA LYS A 313 21.06 2.57 12.44
C LYS A 313 20.30 1.39 11.81
N GLU A 314 20.80 0.17 12.00
CA GLU A 314 20.14 -1.07 11.57
C GLU A 314 18.88 -1.37 12.41
N GLN A 315 18.92 -1.17 13.73
CA GLN A 315 17.73 -1.27 14.57
C GLN A 315 16.68 -0.22 14.18
N LEU A 316 17.08 1.01 13.88
CA LEU A 316 16.20 2.05 13.37
C LEU A 316 15.53 1.66 12.05
N PHE A 317 16.22 0.95 11.16
CA PHE A 317 15.61 0.44 9.93
C PHE A 317 14.43 -0.49 10.25
N PHE A 318 14.61 -1.45 11.15
CA PHE A 318 13.54 -2.37 11.55
C PHE A 318 12.41 -1.67 12.33
N ILE A 319 12.73 -0.67 13.16
CA ILE A 319 11.73 0.19 13.81
C ILE A 319 10.91 0.96 12.75
N GLY A 320 11.57 1.43 11.68
CA GLY A 320 10.91 2.07 10.54
C GLY A 320 9.85 1.18 9.89
N ILE A 321 10.13 -0.13 9.75
CA ILE A 321 9.14 -1.10 9.26
C ILE A 321 7.98 -1.22 10.24
N GLY A 322 8.25 -1.42 11.53
CA GLY A 322 7.21 -1.57 12.55
C GLY A 322 6.26 -0.37 12.62
N ARG A 323 6.78 0.86 12.44
CA ARG A 323 6.01 2.11 12.44
C ARG A 323 4.92 2.14 11.35
N ASN A 324 5.19 1.57 10.17
CA ASN A 324 4.21 1.55 9.06
C ASN A 324 2.97 0.71 9.35
N TYR A 325 3.09 -0.24 10.28
CA TYR A 325 2.09 -1.27 10.54
C TYR A 325 1.47 -1.15 11.93
N CYS A 326 1.69 -0.02 12.62
CA CYS A 326 0.98 0.31 13.85
C CYS A 326 -0.50 0.56 13.53
N GLU A 327 -1.39 -0.30 14.02
CA GLU A 327 -2.83 -0.16 13.84
C GLU A 327 -3.61 -0.57 15.08
N TYR A 328 -4.84 -0.05 15.20
CA TYR A 328 -5.86 -0.55 16.12
C TYR A 328 -7.18 -0.68 15.37
N LYS A 329 -7.74 -1.89 15.34
CA LYS A 329 -8.98 -2.22 14.62
C LYS A 329 -9.92 -2.99 15.55
N SER A 330 -11.22 -2.85 15.33
CA SER A 330 -12.22 -3.61 16.09
C SER A 330 -12.13 -5.11 15.79
N LYS A 331 -12.58 -5.95 16.72
CA LYS A 331 -12.62 -7.40 16.52
C LYS A 331 -13.37 -7.79 15.23
N ASP A 332 -14.54 -7.20 15.00
CA ASP A 332 -15.35 -7.49 13.82
C ASP A 332 -14.63 -7.13 12.51
N TYR A 333 -13.90 -6.01 12.50
CA TYR A 333 -13.10 -5.62 11.34
C TYR A 333 -11.97 -6.62 11.08
N ILE A 334 -11.23 -7.02 12.13
CA ILE A 334 -10.13 -7.99 11.99
C ILE A 334 -10.68 -9.35 11.57
N GLU A 335 -11.81 -9.80 12.11
CA GLU A 335 -12.45 -11.04 11.69
C GLU A 335 -12.91 -11.00 10.23
N ASN A 336 -13.39 -9.86 9.74
CA ASN A 336 -13.73 -9.68 8.34
C ASN A 336 -12.47 -9.69 7.46
N GLN A 337 -11.43 -8.93 7.83
CA GLN A 337 -10.14 -8.91 7.15
C GLN A 337 -9.58 -10.33 6.99
N MET A 338 -9.52 -11.10 8.08
CA MET A 338 -9.00 -12.47 8.08
C MET A 338 -9.77 -13.45 7.17
N LYS A 339 -10.99 -13.10 6.74
CA LYS A 339 -11.81 -13.93 5.84
C LYS A 339 -11.61 -13.60 4.36
N ILE A 340 -11.36 -12.32 4.03
CA ILE A 340 -11.42 -11.83 2.64
C ILE A 340 -10.14 -11.15 2.15
N ASP A 341 -9.29 -10.68 3.05
CA ASP A 341 -8.06 -9.95 2.73
C ASP A 341 -6.91 -10.94 2.56
N ASP A 342 -6.09 -10.70 1.53
CA ASP A 342 -4.87 -11.46 1.25
C ASP A 342 -3.68 -11.01 2.10
N HIS A 343 -3.88 -10.04 3.00
CA HIS A 343 -2.92 -9.63 4.01
C HIS A 343 -3.37 -10.03 5.42
N PRO A 344 -2.47 -10.66 6.22
CA PRO A 344 -2.77 -10.89 7.62
C PRO A 344 -2.85 -9.57 8.38
N PRO A 345 -3.47 -9.55 9.58
CA PRO A 345 -3.45 -8.40 10.47
C PRO A 345 -2.02 -7.88 10.69
N ALA A 346 -1.85 -6.57 10.84
CA ALA A 346 -0.54 -5.93 10.72
C ALA A 346 0.48 -6.43 11.76
N GLU A 347 0.03 -6.86 12.94
CA GLU A 347 0.88 -7.47 13.97
C GLU A 347 1.54 -8.78 13.50
N ILE A 348 0.79 -9.64 12.79
CA ILE A 348 1.27 -10.94 12.32
C ILE A 348 2.12 -10.72 11.08
N ARG A 349 1.63 -9.87 10.18
CA ARG A 349 2.35 -9.43 8.97
C ARG A 349 3.78 -9.01 9.29
N THR A 350 3.92 -8.13 10.28
CA THR A 350 5.23 -7.56 10.68
C THR A 350 6.04 -8.56 11.49
N ASN A 351 5.47 -9.14 12.55
CA ASN A 351 6.25 -9.96 13.49
C ASN A 351 6.76 -11.25 12.85
N VAL A 352 5.96 -11.93 12.02
CA VAL A 352 6.38 -13.18 11.38
C VAL A 352 7.51 -12.90 10.38
N ALA A 353 7.37 -11.87 9.54
CA ALA A 353 8.40 -11.49 8.58
C ALA A 353 9.73 -11.13 9.26
N LEU A 354 9.68 -10.34 10.35
CA LEU A 354 10.88 -10.04 11.15
C LEU A 354 11.46 -11.28 11.82
N SER A 355 10.62 -12.20 12.32
CA SER A 355 11.08 -13.42 12.97
C SER A 355 11.77 -14.40 12.02
N ASN A 356 11.41 -14.39 10.73
CA ASN A 356 12.10 -15.14 9.68
C ASN A 356 13.45 -14.54 9.29
N TYR A 357 13.69 -13.27 9.61
CA TYR A 357 14.85 -12.55 9.12
C TYR A 357 15.98 -12.55 10.14
N LYS A 358 16.97 -13.43 9.96
CA LYS A 358 18.11 -13.55 10.88
C LYS A 358 18.80 -12.20 11.22
N PRO A 359 19.06 -11.28 10.27
CA PRO A 359 19.66 -9.98 10.60
C PRO A 359 18.84 -9.17 11.62
N PHE A 360 17.51 -9.28 11.61
CA PHE A 360 16.68 -8.66 12.64
C PHE A 360 16.95 -9.26 14.03
N SER A 361 16.93 -10.59 14.14
CA SER A 361 17.21 -11.27 15.40
C SER A 361 18.62 -10.94 15.92
N ASP A 362 19.60 -10.79 15.03
CA ASP A 362 20.97 -10.41 15.38
C ASP A 362 21.04 -8.94 15.85
N ALA A 363 20.41 -8.01 15.12
CA ALA A 363 20.40 -6.59 15.45
C ALA A 363 19.78 -6.30 16.83
N PHE A 364 18.79 -7.09 17.26
CA PHE A 364 18.14 -6.97 18.57
C PHE A 364 18.61 -7.99 19.61
N ASN A 365 19.63 -8.79 19.30
CA ASN A 365 20.14 -9.85 20.17
C ASN A 365 19.03 -10.78 20.71
N CYS A 366 18.08 -11.17 19.85
CA CYS A 366 16.97 -12.04 20.24
C CYS A 366 17.47 -13.47 20.57
N PRO A 367 17.19 -14.02 21.77
CA PRO A 367 17.59 -15.38 22.11
C PRO A 367 17.02 -16.42 21.15
N LEU A 368 17.79 -17.46 20.83
CA LEU A 368 17.31 -18.59 20.02
C LEU A 368 16.07 -19.23 20.69
N LYS A 369 15.06 -19.60 19.90
CA LYS A 369 13.75 -20.11 20.35
C LYS A 369 12.85 -19.08 21.05
N SER A 370 13.25 -17.81 21.11
CA SER A 370 12.31 -16.75 21.48
C SER A 370 11.28 -16.53 20.37
N LYS A 371 10.15 -15.88 20.70
CA LYS A 371 9.07 -15.58 19.75
C LYS A 371 9.57 -14.89 18.46
N MET A 372 10.58 -14.04 18.59
CA MET A 372 11.13 -13.25 17.49
C MET A 372 12.43 -13.84 16.89
N ASN A 373 12.83 -15.04 17.32
CA ASN A 373 13.94 -15.79 16.75
C ASN A 373 13.67 -17.31 16.80
N PRO A 374 12.67 -17.80 16.04
CA PRO A 374 12.38 -19.23 15.94
C PRO A 374 13.54 -20.00 15.30
N GLU A 375 13.62 -21.29 15.59
CA GLU A 375 14.65 -22.19 15.04
C GLU A 375 14.42 -22.48 13.55
N GLY A 376 13.17 -22.72 13.15
CA GLY A 376 12.77 -22.78 11.75
C GLY A 376 12.40 -21.40 11.24
N LYS A 377 12.97 -20.98 10.11
CA LYS A 377 12.67 -19.71 9.43
C LYS A 377 12.36 -20.01 7.95
N CYS A 378 11.27 -19.44 7.44
CA CYS A 378 10.92 -19.58 6.03
C CYS A 378 11.65 -18.54 5.17
N GLU A 379 12.08 -18.97 3.97
CA GLU A 379 12.74 -18.11 2.96
C GLU A 379 12.39 -18.54 1.53
#